data_AF-A0A524H733-F1
#
_entry.id   AF-A0A524H733-F1
#
_cell.length_a   1.000
_cell.length_b   1.000
_cell.length_c   1.000
_cell.angle_alpha   90.00
_cell.angle_beta   90.00
_cell.angle_gamma   90.00
#
_symmetry.space_group_name_H-M   'P 1'
#
loop_
_entity.id
_entity.type
_entity.pdbx_description
1 polymer ?
#
loop_
_entity_poly.entity_id
_entity_poly.type
_entity_poly.pdbx_seq_one_letter_code
_entity_poly.pdbx_strand_id
1 'polypeptide(L)'
;PVIVFYSRRHKLPIQRCLDIMAIVLMLGLSFGRLGCFLNGCCFGKPTELPWAVRFPYDSFAYFSQINANPDRNRPEPRLKLPHDEYSIYVETTGRSYPKAFEELTEEQKFEVTKGKYRSLHIHPTQLYSSANAALLCLLLYLFWRISQRAAGSGNTRILFTQPGQTFALAFILYGITRFLIEYLRDDNPFEYAWWALYKGGTVSQNLSIYLVILGVVLMAVFQATKPNATATENAVNNKNQKSKFESLSRAKPRDRK
;
A
#
# COMPACT_ATOMS: atom_id res chain seq x y z
N PRO A 1 17.49 1.98 -6.22
CA PRO A 1 18.96 2.15 -6.38
C PRO A 1 19.78 1.45 -5.27
N VAL A 2 19.46 1.70 -3.99
CA VAL A 2 20.21 1.15 -2.84
C VAL A 2 20.16 -0.38 -2.78
N ILE A 3 18.99 -1.00 -2.94
CA ILE A 3 18.84 -2.47 -2.90
C ILE A 3 19.61 -3.15 -4.03
N VAL A 4 19.58 -2.57 -5.24
CA VAL A 4 20.33 -3.10 -6.39
C VAL A 4 21.83 -3.01 -6.13
N PHE A 5 22.29 -1.89 -5.59
CA PHE A 5 23.70 -1.69 -5.22
C PHE A 5 24.15 -2.65 -4.11
N TYR A 6 23.39 -2.74 -3.03
CA TYR A 6 23.66 -3.64 -1.90
C TYR A 6 23.66 -5.10 -2.33
N SER A 7 22.66 -5.52 -3.10
CA SER A 7 22.57 -6.89 -3.61
C SER A 7 23.70 -7.24 -4.57
N ARG A 8 24.16 -6.28 -5.39
CA ARG A 8 25.36 -6.44 -6.24
C ARG A 8 26.63 -6.56 -5.39
N ARG A 9 26.78 -5.73 -4.35
CA ARG A 9 27.94 -5.75 -3.45
C ARG A 9 28.04 -7.07 -2.67
N HIS A 10 26.91 -7.62 -2.24
CA HIS A 10 26.83 -8.83 -1.42
C HIS A 10 26.48 -10.11 -2.19
N LYS A 11 26.42 -10.05 -3.53
CA LYS A 11 26.10 -11.19 -4.43
C LYS A 11 24.79 -11.90 -4.06
N LEU A 12 23.81 -11.15 -3.56
CA LEU A 12 22.50 -11.68 -3.18
C LEU A 12 21.58 -11.83 -4.41
N PRO A 13 20.69 -12.84 -4.44
CA PRO A 13 19.72 -13.00 -5.51
C PRO A 13 18.63 -11.90 -5.42
N ILE A 14 18.79 -10.83 -6.19
CA ILE A 14 17.92 -9.64 -6.21
C ILE A 14 16.43 -10.00 -6.22
N GLN A 15 16.05 -10.96 -7.06
CA GLN A 15 14.67 -11.43 -7.22
C GLN A 15 14.03 -11.89 -5.91
N ARG A 16 14.78 -12.65 -5.08
CA ARG A 16 14.28 -13.12 -3.78
C ARG A 16 14.17 -11.97 -2.77
N CYS A 17 15.09 -11.02 -2.83
CA CYS A 17 15.01 -9.81 -2.01
C CYS A 17 13.77 -8.98 -2.37
N LEU A 18 13.45 -8.85 -3.67
CA LEU A 18 12.25 -8.17 -4.13
C LEU A 18 10.97 -8.88 -3.67
N ASP A 19 10.91 -10.22 -3.73
CA ASP A 19 9.74 -10.97 -3.25
C ASP A 19 9.46 -10.74 -1.76
N ILE A 20 10.50 -10.77 -0.92
CA ILE A 20 10.38 -10.49 0.52
C ILE A 20 9.95 -9.03 0.73
N MET A 21 10.54 -8.11 -0.03
CA MET A 21 10.20 -6.69 0.06
C MET A 21 8.74 -6.43 -0.27
N ALA A 22 8.15 -7.10 -1.28
CA ALA A 22 6.73 -6.95 -1.58
C ALA A 22 5.83 -7.28 -0.39
N ILE A 23 6.12 -8.39 0.32
CA ILE A 23 5.35 -8.80 1.50
C ILE A 23 5.49 -7.76 2.62
N VAL A 24 6.72 -7.33 2.91
CA VAL A 24 7.00 -6.34 3.96
C VAL A 24 6.36 -4.98 3.63
N LEU A 25 6.38 -4.56 2.37
CA LEU A 25 5.74 -3.32 1.92
C LEU A 25 4.22 -3.36 2.14
N MET A 26 3.56 -4.48 1.82
CA MET A 26 2.12 -4.63 2.04
C MET A 26 1.77 -4.63 3.53
N LEU A 27 2.61 -5.27 4.36
CA LEU A 27 2.44 -5.24 5.81
C LEU A 27 2.59 -3.81 6.36
N GLY A 28 3.65 -3.10 5.97
CA GLY A 28 3.88 -1.72 6.36
C GLY A 28 2.75 -0.79 5.91
N LEU A 29 2.25 -0.97 4.69
CA LEU A 29 1.11 -0.20 4.17
C LEU A 29 -0.17 -0.45 4.97
N SER A 30 -0.41 -1.70 5.40
CA SER A 30 -1.58 -2.04 6.24
C SER A 30 -1.61 -1.19 7.51
N PHE A 31 -0.51 -1.13 8.24
CA PHE A 31 -0.40 -0.32 9.46
C PHE A 31 -0.38 1.18 9.17
N GLY A 32 0.34 1.61 8.12
CA GLY A 32 0.38 3.03 7.73
C GLY A 32 -1.01 3.59 7.44
N ARG A 33 -1.89 2.80 6.82
CA ARG A 33 -3.28 3.21 6.54
C ARG A 33 -4.16 3.27 7.80
N LEU A 34 -3.89 2.46 8.82
CA LEU A 34 -4.53 2.63 10.13
C LEU A 34 -4.11 3.96 10.77
N GLY A 35 -2.83 4.35 10.64
CA GLY A 35 -2.36 5.66 11.07
C GLY A 35 -3.10 6.81 10.36
N CYS A 36 -3.30 6.71 9.04
CA CYS A 36 -4.10 7.70 8.30
C CYS A 36 -5.55 7.80 8.81
N PHE A 37 -6.15 6.66 9.17
CA PHE A 37 -7.50 6.63 9.74
C PHE A 37 -7.54 7.38 11.07
N LEU A 38 -6.61 7.10 11.99
CA LEU A 38 -6.56 7.79 13.29
C LEU A 38 -6.31 9.30 13.15
N ASN A 39 -5.54 9.71 12.13
CA ASN A 39 -5.29 11.11 11.84
C ASN A 39 -6.44 11.83 11.09
N GLY A 40 -7.41 11.07 10.56
CA GLY A 40 -8.53 11.61 9.79
C GLY A 40 -8.19 12.13 8.40
N CYS A 41 -7.07 11.69 7.80
CA CYS A 41 -6.69 12.02 6.43
C CYS A 41 -6.95 10.86 5.46
N CYS A 42 -6.92 11.11 4.14
CA CYS A 42 -7.14 10.08 3.10
C CYS A 42 -8.51 9.39 3.11
N PHE A 43 -9.55 10.18 3.38
CA PHE A 43 -10.93 9.73 3.49
C PHE A 43 -11.64 9.64 2.13
N GLY A 44 -12.79 8.97 2.16
CA GLY A 44 -13.63 8.76 0.98
C GLY A 44 -14.74 9.79 0.81
N LYS A 45 -15.51 9.57 -0.25
CA LYS A 45 -16.70 10.36 -0.58
C LYS A 45 -17.83 10.14 0.46
N PRO A 46 -18.82 11.05 0.52
CA PRO A 46 -19.96 10.91 1.41
C PRO A 46 -20.79 9.69 1.03
N THR A 47 -21.32 9.02 2.04
CA THR A 47 -22.08 7.79 1.84
C THR A 47 -23.03 7.56 3.00
N GLU A 48 -24.12 6.86 2.74
CA GLU A 48 -25.15 6.52 3.74
C GLU A 48 -25.05 5.06 4.20
N LEU A 49 -23.99 4.35 3.81
CA LEU A 49 -23.77 2.97 4.18
C LEU A 49 -23.64 2.80 5.71
N PRO A 50 -24.08 1.66 6.27
CA PRO A 50 -24.15 1.48 7.73
C PRO A 50 -22.79 1.43 8.44
N TRP A 51 -21.70 1.20 7.69
CA TRP A 51 -20.32 1.23 8.21
C TRP A 51 -19.58 2.54 7.86
N ALA A 52 -20.30 3.57 7.39
CA ALA A 52 -19.73 4.88 7.17
C ALA A 52 -19.25 5.49 8.50
N VAL A 53 -18.21 6.31 8.43
CA VAL A 53 -17.62 6.95 9.62
C VAL A 53 -17.78 8.46 9.54
N ARG A 54 -17.78 9.10 10.70
CA ARG A 54 -17.71 10.55 10.84
C ARG A 54 -16.44 10.92 11.57
N PHE A 55 -15.74 11.93 11.08
CA PHE A 55 -14.55 12.44 11.73
C PHE A 55 -14.88 13.61 12.66
N PRO A 56 -14.09 13.82 13.72
CA PRO A 56 -14.28 14.94 14.64
C PRO A 56 -14.24 16.31 13.94
N TYR A 57 -14.79 17.30 14.62
CA TYR A 57 -14.58 18.71 14.29
C TYR A 57 -13.08 19.01 14.18
N ASP A 58 -12.70 19.91 13.28
CA ASP A 58 -11.30 20.28 12.99
C ASP A 58 -10.41 19.17 12.37
N SER A 59 -10.98 18.02 12.00
CA SER A 59 -10.25 17.01 11.23
C SER A 59 -10.05 17.41 9.76
N PHE A 60 -9.09 16.79 9.07
CA PHE A 60 -8.91 17.00 7.61
C PHE A 60 -10.17 16.66 6.80
N ALA A 61 -10.91 15.63 7.21
CA ALA A 61 -12.20 15.26 6.60
C ALA A 61 -13.23 16.38 6.79
N TYR A 62 -13.32 16.94 7.99
CA TYR A 62 -14.19 18.07 8.28
C TYR A 62 -13.83 19.30 7.46
N PHE A 63 -12.55 19.67 7.47
CA PHE A 63 -12.03 20.80 6.70
C PHE A 63 -12.32 20.68 5.20
N SER A 64 -12.18 19.48 4.64
CA SER A 64 -12.55 19.25 3.24
C SER A 64 -14.04 19.47 3.01
N GLN A 65 -14.93 19.01 3.90
CA GLN A 65 -16.37 19.12 3.68
C GLN A 65 -16.88 20.56 3.72
N ILE A 66 -16.25 21.44 4.50
CA ILE A 66 -16.68 22.83 4.65
C ILE A 66 -16.16 23.77 3.56
N ASN A 67 -15.32 23.27 2.65
CA ASN A 67 -14.70 24.04 1.58
C ASN A 67 -15.13 23.54 0.20
N ALA A 68 -15.28 24.44 -0.76
CA ALA A 68 -15.35 24.07 -2.17
C ALA A 68 -14.01 23.44 -2.62
N ASN A 69 -14.07 22.57 -3.63
CA ASN A 69 -12.89 22.04 -4.30
C ASN A 69 -13.17 21.84 -5.80
N PRO A 70 -13.03 22.92 -6.61
CA PRO A 70 -13.31 22.88 -8.05
C PRO A 70 -12.45 21.86 -8.79
N ASP A 71 -11.20 21.66 -8.35
CA ASP A 71 -10.29 20.66 -8.91
C ASP A 71 -10.84 19.24 -8.82
N ARG A 72 -11.89 19.03 -8.01
CA ARG A 72 -12.60 17.76 -7.79
C ARG A 72 -14.03 17.75 -8.27
N ASN A 73 -14.38 18.66 -9.17
CA ASN A 73 -15.76 18.82 -9.64
C ASN A 73 -16.72 19.06 -8.46
N ARG A 74 -16.23 19.75 -7.42
CA ARG A 74 -17.00 20.14 -6.23
C ARG A 74 -16.99 21.66 -6.12
N PRO A 75 -17.88 22.37 -6.84
CA PRO A 75 -17.91 23.83 -6.82
C PRO A 75 -18.42 24.40 -5.49
N GLU A 76 -19.17 23.62 -4.71
CA GLU A 76 -19.73 24.04 -3.43
C GLU A 76 -19.25 23.17 -2.26
N PRO A 77 -19.15 23.73 -1.04
CA PRO A 77 -18.90 22.96 0.16
C PRO A 77 -20.06 21.99 0.42
N ARG A 78 -19.74 20.82 0.96
CA ARG A 78 -20.74 19.80 1.34
C ARG A 78 -21.42 20.13 2.66
N LEU A 79 -20.69 20.75 3.57
CA LEU A 79 -21.17 21.22 4.86
C LEU A 79 -21.09 22.74 4.88
N LYS A 80 -22.24 23.41 4.75
CA LYS A 80 -22.31 24.87 4.82
C LYS A 80 -22.36 25.29 6.28
N LEU A 81 -21.28 25.91 6.75
CA LEU A 81 -21.21 26.50 8.08
C LEU A 81 -21.61 27.98 7.99
N PRO A 82 -22.39 28.49 8.97
CA PRO A 82 -22.54 29.93 9.13
C PRO A 82 -21.15 30.56 9.35
N HIS A 83 -20.79 31.48 8.45
CA HIS A 83 -19.56 32.26 8.57
C HIS A 83 -19.62 33.13 9.83
N ASP A 84 -18.47 33.40 10.43
CA ASP A 84 -18.29 34.16 11.68
C ASP A 84 -18.81 33.52 12.96
N GLU A 85 -19.71 32.53 12.88
CA GLU A 85 -20.14 31.75 14.05
C GLU A 85 -19.22 30.54 14.29
N TYR A 86 -19.03 29.71 13.25
CA TYR A 86 -18.34 28.42 13.34
C TYR A 86 -17.05 28.35 12.51
N SER A 87 -16.86 29.29 11.58
CA SER A 87 -15.68 29.30 10.70
C SER A 87 -15.22 30.71 10.37
N ILE A 88 -13.93 30.83 10.07
CA ILE A 88 -13.26 32.06 9.64
C ILE A 88 -12.92 31.88 8.15
N TYR A 89 -13.43 32.77 7.31
CA TYR A 89 -13.07 32.78 5.89
C TYR A 89 -11.78 33.57 5.67
N VAL A 90 -10.83 32.98 4.96
CA VAL A 90 -9.52 33.58 4.67
C VAL A 90 -9.44 33.89 3.19
N GLU A 91 -9.60 35.17 2.84
CA GLU A 91 -9.62 35.65 1.45
C GLU A 91 -8.37 35.27 0.64
N THR A 92 -7.19 35.30 1.28
CA THR A 92 -5.91 34.98 0.61
C THR A 92 -5.84 33.55 0.10
N THR A 93 -6.57 32.63 0.73
CA THR A 93 -6.61 31.22 0.34
C THR A 93 -7.93 30.83 -0.34
N GLY A 94 -8.96 31.67 -0.24
CA GLY A 94 -10.32 31.36 -0.67
C GLY A 94 -10.95 30.20 0.12
N ARG A 95 -10.53 29.96 1.36
CA ARG A 95 -10.96 28.82 2.19
C ARG A 95 -11.49 29.27 3.55
N SER A 96 -12.45 28.52 4.05
CA SER A 96 -12.98 28.61 5.41
C SER A 96 -12.25 27.64 6.32
N TYR A 97 -11.83 28.13 7.48
CA TYR A 97 -11.21 27.35 8.55
C TYR A 97 -12.18 27.29 9.74
N PRO A 98 -12.36 26.11 10.36
CA PRO A 98 -13.14 26.02 11.59
C PRO A 98 -12.51 26.88 12.69
N LYS A 99 -13.32 27.53 13.52
CA LYS A 99 -12.81 28.18 14.75
C LYS A 99 -12.23 27.13 15.70
N ALA A 100 -11.30 27.53 16.57
CA ALA A 100 -10.77 26.63 17.60
C ALA A 100 -11.91 26.12 18.49
N PHE A 101 -11.85 24.84 18.90
CA PHE A 101 -12.93 24.22 19.66
C PHE A 101 -13.18 24.92 21.00
N GLU A 102 -12.13 25.50 21.58
CA GLU A 102 -12.14 26.25 22.84
C GLU A 102 -12.87 27.60 22.72
N GLU A 103 -12.93 28.18 21.53
CA GLU A 103 -13.59 29.47 21.26
C GLU A 103 -15.11 29.34 21.05
N LEU A 104 -15.61 28.11 20.91
CA LEU A 104 -17.02 27.82 20.69
C LEU A 104 -17.82 27.90 22.00
N THR A 105 -19.06 28.38 21.93
CA THR A 105 -20.01 28.26 23.05
C THR A 105 -20.37 26.79 23.30
N GLU A 106 -20.89 26.45 24.48
CA GLU A 106 -21.30 25.06 24.78
C GLU A 106 -22.38 24.53 23.83
N GLU A 107 -23.29 25.40 23.36
CA GLU A 107 -24.27 25.07 22.34
C GLU A 107 -23.60 24.78 20.98
N GLN A 108 -22.65 25.63 20.57
CA GLN A 108 -21.90 25.41 19.34
C GLN A 108 -21.06 24.12 19.40
N LYS A 109 -20.44 23.82 20.55
CA LYS A 109 -19.72 22.56 20.79
C LYS A 109 -20.66 21.36 20.64
N PHE A 110 -21.88 21.46 21.16
CA PHE A 110 -22.90 20.42 20.97
C PHE A 110 -23.25 20.25 19.48
N GLU A 111 -23.47 21.35 18.76
CA GLU A 111 -23.84 21.32 17.35
C GLU A 111 -22.78 20.70 16.44
N VAL A 112 -21.49 20.97 16.69
CA VAL A 112 -20.40 20.42 15.87
C VAL A 112 -20.03 18.98 16.24
N THR A 113 -20.34 18.54 17.47
CA THR A 113 -20.01 17.18 17.94
C THR A 113 -21.17 16.19 17.80
N LYS A 114 -22.40 16.64 18.00
CA LYS A 114 -23.61 15.79 18.05
C LYS A 114 -24.76 16.33 17.19
N GLY A 115 -24.78 17.63 16.90
CA GLY A 115 -25.86 18.27 16.16
C GLY A 115 -25.63 18.36 14.65
N LYS A 116 -26.15 19.46 14.08
CA LYS A 116 -26.31 19.68 12.64
C LYS A 116 -24.98 19.91 11.92
N TYR A 117 -24.01 20.51 12.60
CA TYR A 117 -22.73 20.90 12.01
C TYR A 117 -21.63 19.86 12.16
N ARG A 118 -22.00 18.59 12.38
CA ARG A 118 -21.06 17.48 12.39
C ARG A 118 -20.64 17.11 10.96
N SER A 119 -19.44 16.54 10.81
CA SER A 119 -19.03 15.97 9.51
C SER A 119 -20.05 14.95 9.00
N LEU A 120 -20.26 14.97 7.69
CA LEU A 120 -21.04 13.99 6.96
C LEU A 120 -20.40 12.61 7.08
N HIS A 121 -21.25 11.59 6.98
CA HIS A 121 -20.82 10.20 6.85
C HIS A 121 -20.02 10.02 5.56
N ILE A 122 -18.84 9.42 5.67
CA ILE A 122 -17.94 9.17 4.54
C ILE A 122 -17.44 7.73 4.54
N HIS A 123 -17.06 7.24 3.36
CA HIS A 123 -16.40 5.94 3.25
C HIS A 123 -15.06 5.95 4.01
N PRO A 124 -14.83 5.01 4.96
CA PRO A 124 -13.52 4.83 5.60
C PRO A 124 -12.52 4.13 4.66
N THR A 125 -12.16 4.79 3.55
CA THR A 125 -11.24 4.25 2.53
C THR A 125 -9.88 3.86 3.08
N GLN A 126 -9.48 4.42 4.22
CA GLN A 126 -8.28 4.05 4.95
C GLN A 126 -8.37 2.62 5.51
N LEU A 127 -9.52 2.25 6.09
CA LEU A 127 -9.77 0.91 6.59
C LEU A 127 -9.86 -0.10 5.44
N TYR A 128 -10.50 0.29 4.32
CA TYR A 128 -10.51 -0.54 3.11
C TYR A 128 -9.08 -0.79 2.59
N SER A 129 -8.27 0.27 2.53
CA SER A 129 -6.88 0.19 2.07
C SER A 129 -6.02 -0.65 3.01
N SER A 130 -6.24 -0.54 4.32
CA SER A 130 -5.54 -1.33 5.34
C SER A 130 -5.89 -2.82 5.23
N ALA A 131 -7.19 -3.15 5.21
CA ALA A 131 -7.67 -4.51 5.05
C ALA A 131 -7.19 -5.14 3.74
N ASN A 132 -7.24 -4.38 2.64
CA ASN A 132 -6.71 -4.79 1.34
C ASN A 132 -5.21 -5.09 1.42
N ALA A 133 -4.41 -4.20 2.03
CA ALA A 133 -2.97 -4.42 2.16
C ALA A 133 -2.64 -5.63 3.05
N ALA A 134 -3.38 -5.85 4.14
CA ALA A 134 -3.24 -7.05 4.98
C ALA A 134 -3.58 -8.33 4.21
N LEU A 135 -4.67 -8.33 3.43
CA LEU A 135 -5.07 -9.44 2.59
C LEU A 135 -4.01 -9.72 1.51
N LEU A 136 -3.52 -8.70 0.82
CA LEU A 136 -2.45 -8.83 -0.15
C LEU A 136 -1.17 -9.36 0.49
N CYS A 137 -0.80 -8.89 1.68
CA CYS A 137 0.34 -9.43 2.42
C CYS A 137 0.20 -10.94 2.67
N LEU A 138 -0.97 -11.38 3.12
CA LEU A 138 -1.25 -12.80 3.34
C LEU A 138 -1.19 -13.59 2.02
N LEU A 139 -1.87 -13.14 0.97
CA LEU A 139 -1.90 -13.82 -0.32
C LEU A 139 -0.51 -13.93 -0.95
N LEU A 140 0.28 -12.84 -0.91
CA LEU A 140 1.65 -12.82 -1.41
C LEU A 140 2.57 -13.70 -0.57
N TYR A 141 2.40 -13.73 0.76
CA TYR A 141 3.15 -14.63 1.62
C TYR A 141 2.85 -16.11 1.31
N LEU A 142 1.57 -16.47 1.15
CA LEU A 142 1.16 -17.83 0.81
C LEU A 142 1.68 -18.22 -0.58
N PHE A 143 1.55 -17.32 -1.56
CA PHE A 143 2.09 -17.51 -2.91
C PHE A 143 3.61 -17.71 -2.87
N TRP A 144 4.34 -16.85 -2.15
CA TRP A 144 5.78 -16.97 -1.97
C TRP A 144 6.16 -18.31 -1.32
N ARG A 145 5.44 -18.76 -0.28
CA ARG A 145 5.67 -20.05 0.38
C ARG A 145 5.46 -21.24 -0.57
N ILE A 146 4.41 -21.18 -1.39
CA ILE A 146 4.13 -22.21 -2.41
C ILE A 146 5.24 -22.20 -3.47
N SER A 147 5.62 -21.02 -3.96
CA SER A 147 6.67 -20.83 -4.96
C SER A 147 8.02 -21.40 -4.49
N GLN A 148 8.38 -21.15 -3.24
CA GLN A 148 9.64 -21.66 -2.64
C GLN A 148 9.64 -23.19 -2.51
N ARG A 149 8.48 -23.81 -2.21
CA ARG A 149 8.34 -25.27 -2.17
C ARG A 149 8.42 -25.90 -3.55
N ALA A 150 7.76 -25.31 -4.55
CA ALA A 150 7.80 -25.78 -5.93
C ALA A 150 9.23 -25.74 -6.50
N ALA A 151 9.96 -24.65 -6.23
CA ALA A 151 11.36 -24.52 -6.63
C ALA A 151 12.28 -25.59 -6.01
N GLY A 152 12.02 -26.04 -4.79
CA GLY A 152 12.78 -27.10 -4.12
C GLY A 152 12.46 -28.52 -4.60
N SER A 153 11.27 -28.73 -5.20
CA SER A 153 10.80 -30.05 -5.63
C SER A 153 11.19 -30.41 -7.07
N GLY A 154 11.78 -29.48 -7.84
CA GLY A 154 12.02 -29.65 -9.28
C GLY A 154 10.75 -29.78 -10.14
N ASN A 155 9.57 -29.65 -9.52
CA ASN A 155 8.28 -29.85 -10.17
C ASN A 155 7.85 -28.56 -10.88
N THR A 156 8.04 -28.51 -12.19
CA THR A 156 7.78 -27.34 -13.04
C THR A 156 6.29 -27.15 -13.40
N ARG A 157 5.38 -27.94 -12.80
CA ARG A 157 3.95 -27.95 -13.14
C ARG A 157 3.18 -26.70 -12.69
N ILE A 158 3.71 -25.93 -11.73
CA ILE A 158 3.05 -24.71 -11.24
C ILE A 158 3.62 -23.53 -12.04
N LEU A 159 2.78 -22.92 -12.89
CA LEU A 159 3.16 -21.70 -13.63
C LEU A 159 3.50 -20.57 -12.64
N PHE A 160 4.45 -19.70 -13.02
CA PHE A 160 4.79 -18.46 -12.30
C PHE A 160 5.47 -18.64 -10.93
N THR A 161 6.22 -19.72 -10.69
CA THR A 161 6.93 -19.93 -9.40
C THR A 161 8.42 -19.56 -9.43
N GLN A 162 8.87 -18.77 -10.40
CA GLN A 162 10.25 -18.29 -10.46
C GLN A 162 10.50 -17.20 -9.39
N PRO A 163 11.74 -17.03 -8.92
CA PRO A 163 12.09 -15.90 -8.05
C PRO A 163 11.73 -14.55 -8.72
N GLY A 164 11.12 -13.64 -7.98
CA GLY A 164 10.68 -12.32 -8.46
C GLY A 164 9.19 -12.26 -8.83
N GLN A 165 8.53 -13.41 -8.98
CA GLN A 165 7.12 -13.47 -9.37
C GLN A 165 6.19 -12.93 -8.27
N THR A 166 6.57 -13.06 -6.98
CA THR A 166 5.77 -12.49 -5.88
C THR A 166 5.78 -10.97 -5.96
N PHE A 167 6.94 -10.37 -6.26
CA PHE A 167 7.05 -8.93 -6.45
C PHE A 167 6.24 -8.43 -7.65
N ALA A 168 6.31 -9.13 -8.79
CA ALA A 168 5.51 -8.80 -9.97
C ALA A 168 4.00 -8.91 -9.67
N LEU A 169 3.58 -9.98 -9.00
CA LEU A 169 2.19 -10.19 -8.58
C LEU A 169 1.70 -9.07 -7.65
N ALA A 170 2.55 -8.61 -6.73
CA ALA A 170 2.22 -7.51 -5.83
C ALA A 170 1.88 -6.22 -6.60
N PHE A 171 2.63 -5.90 -7.66
CA PHE A 171 2.38 -4.72 -8.49
C PHE A 171 1.04 -4.82 -9.22
N ILE A 172 0.72 -5.99 -9.76
CA ILE A 172 -0.55 -6.23 -10.44
C ILE A 172 -1.72 -6.11 -9.46
N LEU A 173 -1.70 -6.88 -8.37
CA LEU A 173 -2.81 -6.93 -7.43
C LEU A 173 -3.00 -5.59 -6.70
N TYR A 174 -1.90 -4.96 -6.28
CA TYR A 174 -1.97 -3.65 -5.64
C TYR A 174 -2.45 -2.59 -6.63
N GLY A 175 -1.96 -2.58 -7.87
CA GLY A 175 -2.43 -1.65 -8.90
C GLY A 175 -3.94 -1.78 -9.13
N ILE A 176 -4.45 -2.99 -9.35
CA ILE A 176 -5.90 -3.22 -9.55
C ILE A 176 -6.71 -2.73 -8.34
N THR A 177 -6.35 -3.17 -7.14
CA THR A 177 -7.12 -2.82 -5.93
C THR A 177 -7.02 -1.33 -5.60
N ARG A 178 -5.86 -0.71 -5.82
CA ARG A 178 -5.65 0.73 -5.62
C ARG A 178 -6.49 1.56 -6.58
N PHE A 179 -6.61 1.14 -7.84
CA PHE A 179 -7.47 1.77 -8.83
C PHE A 179 -8.93 1.78 -8.40
N LEU A 180 -9.43 0.65 -7.88
CA LEU A 180 -10.81 0.52 -7.41
C LEU A 180 -11.08 1.38 -6.17
N ILE A 181 -10.21 1.34 -5.16
CA ILE A 181 -10.38 2.14 -3.94
C ILE A 181 -10.36 3.65 -4.26
N GLU A 182 -9.59 4.06 -5.26
CA GLU A 182 -9.50 5.45 -5.65
C GLU A 182 -10.82 6.04 -6.14
N TYR A 183 -11.70 5.22 -6.72
CA TYR A 183 -13.04 5.65 -7.09
C TYR A 183 -13.86 6.16 -5.89
N LEU A 184 -13.61 5.58 -4.70
CA LEU A 184 -14.25 5.93 -3.45
C LEU A 184 -13.54 7.07 -2.71
N ARG A 185 -12.30 7.43 -3.09
CA ARG A 185 -11.51 8.47 -2.43
C ARG A 185 -11.92 9.87 -2.85
N ASP A 186 -11.72 10.82 -1.93
CA ASP A 186 -12.11 12.22 -2.12
C ASP A 186 -10.92 13.19 -2.07
N ASP A 187 -9.71 12.74 -1.73
CA ASP A 187 -8.59 13.60 -1.33
C ASP A 187 -7.42 13.72 -2.33
N ASN A 188 -7.29 12.80 -3.30
CA ASN A 188 -6.22 12.85 -4.31
C ASN A 188 -6.53 13.54 -5.69
N PRO A 189 -5.88 14.66 -6.09
CA PRO A 189 -6.21 15.52 -7.25
C PRO A 189 -6.53 14.80 -8.59
N PHE A 190 -7.40 15.41 -9.41
CA PHE A 190 -7.48 15.07 -10.83
C PHE A 190 -6.29 15.72 -11.55
N GLU A 191 -5.55 14.95 -12.33
CA GLU A 191 -4.46 15.47 -13.16
C GLU A 191 -4.85 15.40 -14.63
N TYR A 192 -4.90 16.56 -15.29
CA TYR A 192 -5.29 16.66 -16.70
C TYR A 192 -4.09 16.74 -17.67
N ALA A 193 -2.85 16.80 -17.16
CA ALA A 193 -1.64 16.99 -17.96
C ALA A 193 -0.53 15.98 -17.63
N TRP A 194 0.16 15.47 -18.66
CA TRP A 194 1.32 14.56 -18.62
C TRP A 194 1.09 13.04 -18.46
N TRP A 195 0.12 12.44 -19.15
CA TRP A 195 -0.03 10.99 -19.16
C TRP A 195 0.04 10.46 -20.61
N ALA A 196 0.54 9.22 -20.78
CA ALA A 196 0.74 8.60 -22.10
C ALA A 196 -0.41 7.68 -22.54
N LEU A 197 -1.24 7.20 -21.60
CA LEU A 197 -2.27 6.17 -21.82
C LEU A 197 -3.77 6.58 -21.71
N TYR A 198 -4.20 7.44 -20.77
CA TYR A 198 -5.58 7.95 -20.66
C TYR A 198 -5.78 9.43 -20.19
N LYS A 199 -6.47 10.30 -20.99
CA LYS A 199 -6.95 11.67 -20.60
C LYS A 199 -8.08 11.55 -19.58
N GLY A 200 -7.75 11.40 -18.32
CA GLY A 200 -8.73 11.47 -17.24
C GLY A 200 -8.29 10.72 -15.98
N GLY A 201 -9.12 10.77 -14.96
CA GLY A 201 -8.89 10.06 -13.70
C GLY A 201 -7.94 10.80 -12.74
N THR A 202 -7.83 10.25 -11.54
CA THR A 202 -6.95 10.83 -10.52
C THR A 202 -5.49 10.38 -10.71
N VAL A 203 -4.54 11.11 -10.11
CA VAL A 203 -3.11 10.75 -10.12
C VAL A 203 -2.89 9.27 -9.77
N SER A 204 -3.61 8.80 -8.75
CA SER A 204 -3.46 7.45 -8.22
C SER A 204 -4.06 6.39 -9.13
N GLN A 205 -5.11 6.69 -9.90
CA GLN A 205 -5.65 5.78 -10.91
C GLN A 205 -4.63 5.56 -12.03
N ASN A 206 -4.04 6.63 -12.53
CA ASN A 206 -3.03 6.56 -13.58
C ASN A 206 -1.80 5.80 -13.12
N LEU A 207 -1.28 6.12 -11.93
CA LEU A 207 -0.16 5.39 -11.34
C LEU A 207 -0.48 3.88 -11.18
N SER A 208 -1.71 3.55 -10.82
CA SER A 208 -2.15 2.16 -10.68
C SER A 208 -2.12 1.39 -11.99
N ILE A 209 -2.51 2.01 -13.11
CA ILE A 209 -2.42 1.41 -14.45
C ILE A 209 -0.96 1.10 -14.80
N TYR A 210 -0.05 2.06 -14.58
CA TYR A 210 1.37 1.85 -14.84
C TYR A 210 1.97 0.73 -13.96
N LEU A 211 1.53 0.62 -12.70
CA LEU A 211 1.94 -0.49 -11.82
C LEU A 211 1.47 -1.84 -12.35
N VAL A 212 0.23 -1.95 -12.85
CA VAL A 212 -0.27 -3.20 -13.43
C VAL A 212 0.55 -3.58 -14.67
N ILE A 213 0.76 -2.65 -15.59
CA ILE A 213 1.54 -2.88 -16.83
C ILE A 213 2.96 -3.33 -16.47
N LEU A 214 3.62 -2.60 -15.56
CA LEU A 214 4.96 -2.95 -15.11
C LEU A 214 4.99 -4.33 -14.44
N GLY A 215 3.99 -4.65 -13.62
CA GLY A 215 3.85 -5.96 -12.99
C GLY A 215 3.73 -7.10 -14.00
N VAL A 216 2.92 -6.94 -15.05
CA VAL A 216 2.77 -7.93 -16.14
C VAL A 216 4.09 -8.11 -16.90
N VAL A 217 4.77 -7.01 -17.23
CA VAL A 217 6.08 -7.06 -17.91
C VAL A 217 7.12 -7.78 -17.03
N LEU A 218 7.20 -7.43 -15.74
CA LEU A 218 8.10 -8.08 -14.79
C LEU A 218 7.80 -9.56 -14.63
N MET A 219 6.51 -9.94 -14.62
CA MET A 219 6.09 -11.33 -14.56
C MET A 219 6.63 -12.13 -15.74
N ALA A 220 6.47 -11.62 -16.96
CA ALA A 220 6.98 -12.25 -18.17
C ALA A 220 8.52 -12.33 -18.18
N VAL A 221 9.20 -11.25 -17.79
CA VAL A 221 10.67 -11.20 -17.73
C VAL A 221 11.22 -12.19 -16.70
N PHE A 222 10.65 -12.24 -15.50
CA PHE A 222 11.07 -13.19 -14.45
C PHE A 222 10.76 -14.64 -14.80
N GLN A 223 9.72 -14.89 -15.60
CA GLN A 223 9.41 -16.22 -16.08
C GLN A 223 10.43 -16.69 -17.14
N ALA A 224 10.96 -15.76 -17.94
CA ALA A 224 11.96 -16.03 -18.97
C ALA A 224 13.41 -16.07 -18.43
N THR A 225 13.68 -15.50 -17.27
CA THR A 225 15.03 -15.52 -16.68
C THR A 225 15.28 -16.81 -15.90
N LYS A 226 16.36 -17.52 -16.23
CA LYS A 226 16.80 -18.71 -15.47
C LYS A 226 17.10 -18.28 -14.02
N PRO A 227 16.70 -19.07 -13.01
CA PRO A 227 17.01 -18.75 -11.62
C PRO A 227 18.53 -18.67 -11.44
N ASN A 228 19.03 -17.56 -10.90
CA ASN A 228 20.45 -17.42 -10.57
C ASN A 228 20.86 -18.57 -9.63
N ALA A 229 21.73 -19.46 -10.12
CA ALA A 229 22.10 -20.73 -9.49
C ALA A 229 22.78 -20.58 -8.11
N THR A 230 23.15 -19.37 -7.72
CA THR A 230 24.10 -19.11 -6.64
C THR A 230 23.63 -19.50 -5.24
N ALA A 231 22.34 -19.44 -4.91
CA ALA A 231 21.90 -19.75 -3.55
C ALA A 231 21.72 -21.26 -3.28
N THR A 232 21.26 -22.01 -4.29
CA THR A 232 21.09 -23.46 -4.17
C THR A 232 22.43 -24.17 -4.32
N GLU A 233 23.31 -23.71 -5.24
CA GLU A 233 24.68 -24.22 -5.36
C GLU A 233 25.50 -23.97 -4.10
N ASN A 234 25.41 -22.78 -3.49
CA ASN A 234 26.15 -22.50 -2.25
C ASN A 234 25.64 -23.32 -1.06
N ALA A 235 24.33 -23.55 -0.94
CA ALA A 235 23.78 -24.39 0.13
C ALA A 235 24.12 -25.88 -0.06
N VAL A 236 24.10 -26.38 -1.30
CA VAL A 236 24.51 -27.75 -1.65
C VAL A 236 26.01 -27.94 -1.48
N ASN A 237 26.84 -26.99 -1.93
CA ASN A 237 28.29 -27.04 -1.70
C ASN A 237 28.63 -27.02 -0.21
N ASN A 238 27.97 -26.18 0.58
CA ASN A 238 28.25 -26.09 2.01
C ASN A 238 27.79 -27.36 2.77
N LYS A 239 26.65 -27.97 2.37
CA LYS A 239 26.24 -29.29 2.88
C LYS A 239 27.22 -30.40 2.47
N ASN A 240 27.63 -30.44 1.21
CA ASN A 240 28.58 -31.44 0.71
C ASN A 240 29.95 -31.32 1.38
N GLN A 241 30.40 -30.09 1.63
CA GLN A 241 31.66 -29.80 2.32
C GLN A 241 31.60 -30.20 3.79
N LYS A 242 30.47 -29.95 4.47
CA LYS A 242 30.24 -30.38 5.86
C LYS A 242 30.17 -31.92 5.99
N SER A 243 29.45 -32.58 5.07
CA SER A 243 29.39 -34.04 4.96
C SER A 243 30.78 -34.67 4.74
N LYS A 244 31.58 -34.09 3.83
CA LYS A 244 32.95 -34.54 3.55
C LYS A 244 33.88 -34.35 4.74
N PHE A 245 33.71 -33.27 5.51
CA PHE A 245 34.49 -33.03 6.73
C PHE A 245 34.11 -34.02 7.85
N GLU A 246 32.82 -34.29 8.03
CA GLU A 246 32.33 -35.28 8.99
C GLU A 246 32.81 -36.70 8.65
N SER A 247 32.82 -37.09 7.37
CA SER A 247 33.36 -38.39 6.95
C SER A 247 34.87 -38.52 7.18
N LEU A 248 35.65 -37.45 6.95
CA LEU A 248 37.10 -37.45 7.20
C LEU A 248 37.42 -37.46 8.71
N SER A 249 36.61 -36.83 9.54
CA SER A 249 36.77 -36.84 11.01
C SER A 249 36.50 -38.22 11.63
N ARG A 250 35.61 -39.01 11.03
CA ARG A 250 35.28 -40.38 11.47
C ARG A 250 36.28 -41.44 10.98
N ALA A 251 37.11 -41.11 9.98
CA ALA A 251 38.11 -42.00 9.41
C ALA A 251 39.46 -41.97 10.15
N LYS A 252 39.62 -41.18 11.23
CA LYS A 252 40.82 -41.25 12.07
C LYS A 252 40.91 -42.63 12.74
N PRO A 253 42.03 -43.35 12.61
CA PRO A 253 42.21 -44.62 13.31
C PRO A 253 42.11 -44.37 14.81
N ARG A 254 41.31 -45.19 15.48
CA ARG A 254 41.30 -45.29 16.93
C ARG A 254 42.62 -45.98 17.30
N ASP A 255 43.67 -45.19 17.52
CA ASP A 255 44.95 -45.73 17.97
C ASP A 255 44.69 -46.56 19.23
N ARG A 256 44.96 -47.86 19.07
CA ARG A 256 44.89 -48.86 20.12
C ARG A 256 46.20 -48.78 20.91
N LYS A 257 46.02 -48.57 22.21
CA LYS A 257 46.95 -48.82 23.33
C LYS A 257 48.06 -47.82 23.54
#